data_AF-A0A927RIW2-F1
#
_entry.id   AF-A0A927RIW2-F1
#
_cell.length_a   1.000
_cell.length_b   1.000
_cell.length_c   1.000
_cell.angle_alpha   90.00
_cell.angle_beta   90.00
_cell.angle_gamma   90.00
#
_symmetry.space_group_name_H-M   'P 1'
#
loop_
_entity.id
_entity.type
_entity.pdbx_description
1 polymer ?
#
loop_
_entity_poly.entity_id
_entity_poly.type
_entity_poly.pdbx_seq_one_letter_code
_entity_poly.pdbx_strand_id
1 'polypeptide(L)' 'MRVHHLNCGTMRPLGGRLIDGRGGFLHRAELVCHCLLVETGDELVLVDTGMGSPSVERPGE' A
#
# COMPACT_ATOMS: atom_id res chain seq x y z
N MET A 1 1.73 -23.03 -4.73
CA MET A 1 1.72 -21.77 -3.97
C MET A 1 1.99 -20.64 -4.95
N ARG A 2 1.05 -19.69 -5.06
CA ARG A 2 1.15 -18.52 -5.95
C ARG A 2 0.86 -17.26 -5.14
N VAL A 3 1.60 -16.19 -5.39
CA VAL A 3 1.41 -14.90 -4.72
C VAL A 3 0.97 -13.88 -5.75
N HIS A 4 -0.18 -13.25 -5.51
CA HIS A 4 -0.70 -12.16 -6.32
C HIS A 4 -0.54 -10.85 -5.55
N HIS A 5 0.06 -9.87 -6.21
CA HIS A 5 0.21 -8.53 -5.67
C HIS A 5 -0.99 -7.69 -6.11
N LEU A 6 -1.82 -7.29 -5.16
CA LEU A 6 -2.95 -6.40 -5.40
C LEU A 6 -2.49 -4.96 -5.15
N ASN A 7 -2.65 -4.08 -6.14
CA ASN A 7 -2.42 -2.65 -5.95
C ASN A 7 -3.59 -2.08 -5.14
N CYS A 8 -3.32 -1.71 -3.90
CA CYS A 8 -4.27 -1.19 -2.93
C CYS A 8 -4.14 0.34 -2.77
N GLY A 9 -3.54 1.03 -3.75
CA GLY A 9 -3.48 2.49 -3.83
C GLY A 9 -2.05 3.06 -3.81
N THR A 10 -1.91 4.29 -4.30
CA THR A 10 -0.66 5.06 -4.28
C THR A 10 -0.77 6.20 -3.27
N MET A 11 0.30 6.45 -2.53
CA MET A 11 0.34 7.41 -1.43
C MET A 11 1.56 8.33 -1.52
N ARG A 12 1.43 9.52 -0.91
CA ARG A 12 2.50 10.52 -0.80
C ARG A 12 2.76 11.00 0.64
N PRO A 13 3.18 10.09 1.54
CA PRO A 13 3.42 10.43 2.94
C PRO A 13 4.64 11.34 3.11
N LEU A 14 4.67 12.12 4.19
CA LEU A 14 5.89 12.82 4.61
C LEU A 14 6.92 11.80 5.10
N GLY A 15 8.20 12.14 4.99
CA GLY A 15 9.30 11.27 5.41
C GLY A 15 10.05 10.62 4.26
N GLY A 16 10.17 11.28 3.11
CA GLY A 16 10.91 10.80 1.93
C GLY A 16 12.19 10.03 2.26
N ARG A 17 13.09 10.62 3.05
CA ARG A 17 14.35 9.98 3.45
C ARG A 17 14.17 8.58 4.08
N LEU A 18 13.08 8.34 4.81
CA LEU A 18 12.79 7.07 5.48
C LEU A 18 11.95 6.11 4.63
N ILE A 19 11.15 6.63 3.69
CA ILE A 19 10.13 5.85 2.98
C ILE A 19 10.60 5.42 1.59
N ASP A 20 10.97 6.38 0.74
CA ASP A 20 11.45 6.12 -0.62
C ASP A 20 12.95 6.44 -0.80
N GLY A 21 13.61 6.86 0.28
CA GLY A 21 15.04 7.17 0.31
C GLY A 21 15.40 8.50 -0.35
N ARG A 22 14.41 9.33 -0.74
CA ARG A 22 14.62 10.59 -1.47
C ARG A 22 14.36 11.81 -0.60
N GLY A 23 15.09 12.89 -0.88
CA GLY A 23 14.89 14.19 -0.21
C GLY A 23 15.14 14.17 1.31
N GLY A 24 14.51 15.13 2.01
CA GLY A 24 14.56 15.25 3.47
C GLY A 24 13.33 14.68 4.17
N PHE A 25 13.24 14.83 5.50
CA PHE A 25 12.07 14.37 6.27
C PHE A 25 10.74 15.04 5.89
N LEU A 26 10.79 16.26 5.34
CA LEU A 26 9.61 16.97 4.83
C LEU A 26 9.30 16.67 3.37
N HIS A 27 10.14 15.88 2.68
CA HIS A 27 9.85 15.43 1.33
C HIS A 27 8.66 14.47 1.34
N ARG A 28 7.75 14.63 0.39
CA ARG A 28 6.66 13.68 0.15
C ARG A 28 7.18 12.51 -0.67
N ALA A 29 7.21 11.34 -0.05
CA ALA A 29 7.67 10.11 -0.68
C ALA A 29 6.69 9.61 -1.76
N GLU A 30 7.12 8.67 -2.59
CA GLU A 30 6.23 7.84 -3.40
C GLU A 30 6.16 6.41 -2.84
N LEU A 31 4.94 5.93 -2.56
CA LEU A 31 4.70 4.63 -1.97
C LEU A 31 3.45 3.98 -2.58
N VAL A 32 3.47 2.66 -2.80
CA VAL A 32 2.28 1.86 -3.10
C VAL A 32 1.93 0.98 -1.91
N CYS A 33 0.64 0.95 -1.54
CA CYS A 33 0.08 -0.07 -0.68
C CYS A 33 -0.16 -1.34 -1.50
N HIS A 34 0.53 -2.43 -1.18
CA HIS A 34 0.28 -3.73 -1.79
C HIS A 34 -0.35 -4.66 -0.76
N CYS A 35 -1.47 -5.27 -1.14
CA CYS A 35 -2.01 -6.40 -0.42
C CYS A 35 -1.56 -7.69 -1.13
N LEU A 36 -1.34 -8.77 -0.40
CA LEU A 36 -0.96 -10.04 -1.00
C LEU A 36 -2.12 -11.02 -0.91
N LEU A 37 -2.54 -11.56 -2.04
CA LEU A 37 -3.41 -12.73 -2.08
C LEU A 37 -2.55 -13.95 -2.36
N VAL A 38 -2.47 -14.86 -1.40
CA VAL A 38 -1.65 -16.07 -1.46
C VAL A 38 -2.55 -17.29 -1.66
N GLU A 39 -2.34 -18.01 -2.74
CA GLU A 39 -2.97 -19.31 -2.99
C GLU A 39 -2.17 -20.42 -2.27
N THR A 40 -2.81 -21.12 -1.33
CA THR A 40 -2.22 -22.20 -0.54
C THR A 40 -3.06 -23.49 -0.63
N GLY A 41 -2.87 -24.28 -1.68
CA GLY A 41 -3.71 -25.45 -1.94
C GLY A 41 -5.10 -25.02 -2.38
N ASP A 42 -6.13 -25.46 -1.66
CA ASP A 42 -7.54 -25.10 -1.90
C ASP A 42 -7.97 -23.83 -1.13
N GLU A 43 -7.04 -23.17 -0.43
CA GLU A 43 -7.30 -22.01 0.41
C GLU A 43 -6.70 -20.73 -0.18
N LEU A 44 -7.32 -19.60 0.19
CA LEU A 44 -6.83 -18.26 -0.11
C LEU A 44 -6.51 -17.51 1.18
N VAL A 45 -5.29 -16.99 1.29
CA VAL A 45 -4.85 -16.16 2.41
C VAL A 45 -4.67 -14.73 1.93
N LEU A 46 -5.40 -13.80 2.54
CA LEU A 46 -5.23 -12.37 2.32
C LEU A 46 -4.32 -11.78 3.40
N VAL A 47 -3.21 -11.19 2.98
CA VAL A 47 -2.30 -10.44 3.87
C VAL A 47 -2.52 -8.96 3.65
N ASP A 48 -2.96 -8.28 4.72
CA ASP A 48 -3.42 -6.89 4.72
C ASP A 48 -4.70 -6.66 3.89
N THR A 49 -5.40 -5.55 4.14
CA THR A 49 -6.63 -5.15 3.44
C THR A 49 -6.53 -3.77 2.81
N GLY A 50 -5.36 -3.14 2.88
CA GLY A 50 -5.12 -1.82 2.32
C GLY A 50 -5.87 -0.71 3.05
N MET A 51 -5.96 0.44 2.40
CA MET A 51 -6.70 1.60 2.91
C MET A 51 -8.18 1.46 2.54
N GLY A 52 -9.09 1.75 3.46
CA GLY A 52 -10.53 1.67 3.18
C GLY A 52 -10.92 2.56 1.99
N SER A 53 -11.94 2.15 1.22
CA SER A 53 -12.38 2.92 0.04
C SER A 53 -12.71 4.40 0.31
N PRO A 54 -13.17 4.82 1.51
CA PRO A 54 -13.35 6.24 1.82
C PRO A 54 -12.08 7.07 1.71
N SER A 55 -10.89 6.50 1.90
CA SER A 55 -9.63 7.22 1.71
C SER A 55 -9.39 7.69 0.28
N VAL A 56 -10.06 7.06 -0.69
CA VAL A 56 -10.05 7.46 -2.12
C VAL A 56 -11.31 8.25 -2.46
N GLU A 57 -12.47 7.81 -1.97
CA GLU A 57 -13.77 8.42 -2.29
C GLU A 57 -13.98 9.77 -1.60
N ARG A 58 -13.42 9.98 -0.39
CA ARG A 58 -13.58 11.18 0.45
C ARG A 58 -12.26 11.59 1.13
N PRO A 59 -11.21 11.95 0.39
CA PRO A 59 -9.84 12.13 0.92
C PRO A 59 -9.62 13.37 1.81
N GLY A 60 -10.64 14.19 2.07
CA GLY A 60 -10.56 15.41 2.88
C GLY A 60 -11.54 15.47 4.05
N GLU A 61 -12.33 14.40 4.26
CA GLU A 61 -13.12 14.19 5.47
C GLU A 61 -12.33 13.36 6.48
#